data_AF-A0AAP2XPA7-F1
#
_entry.id   AF-A0AAP2XPA7-F1
#
_cell.length_a   1.000
_cell.length_b   1.000
_cell.length_c   1.000
_cell.angle_alpha   90.00
_cell.angle_beta   90.00
_cell.angle_gamma   90.00
#
_symmetry.space_group_name_H-M   'P 1'
#
loop_
_entity.id
_entity.type
_entity.pdbx_description
1 polymer ?
#
loop_
_entity_poly.entity_id
_entity_poly.type
_entity_poly.pdbx_seq_one_letter_code
_entity_poly.pdbx_strand_id
1 'polypeptide(L)'
;MKRGIKCIILICMIVIIGGCSSNNKKNNTNSDLEEQSKINIEDIDWKVRQGIVDGDRYALLDYKNNTPYTITHFELTFEEKDDLKEEDKEKFYKHIKDVVNADDEGMEEIKNKKIEFYAESNRIVNKNKTVKNQRVYYYSGIYYLQDASYINLANPSTATIEYISNDKIHTVYYDYKSKEYTEDEKTEKAIYWTQGTFKDKLPKPKAQVIKKDYIDNKKSFSFVACGLTKNDYDSYVEKCKKMGYTVDADSYDDFYYAKNSEGYKIDSKRQIK
;
A
#
# COMPACT_ATOMS: atom_id res chain seq x y z
N MET A 1 11.15 -37.38 9.05
CA MET A 1 10.13 -36.87 9.99
C MET A 1 9.98 -35.38 9.80
N LYS A 2 9.04 -34.96 8.93
CA LYS A 2 8.72 -33.53 8.75
C LYS A 2 7.77 -33.14 9.89
N ARG A 3 8.24 -32.29 10.81
CA ARG A 3 7.40 -31.71 11.87
C ARG A 3 6.42 -30.75 11.19
N GLY A 4 5.14 -31.12 11.15
CA GLY A 4 4.07 -30.25 10.70
C GLY A 4 3.94 -29.05 11.63
N ILE A 5 4.17 -27.86 11.10
CA ILE A 5 3.89 -26.60 11.79
C ILE A 5 2.38 -26.38 11.63
N LYS A 6 1.63 -26.41 12.74
CA LYS A 6 0.25 -25.97 12.79
C LYS A 6 0.24 -24.44 12.72
N CYS A 7 0.06 -23.87 11.54
CA CYS A 7 -0.16 -22.42 11.39
C CYS A 7 -1.65 -22.14 11.51
N ILE A 8 -2.06 -21.64 12.68
CA ILE A 8 -3.36 -21.02 12.90
C ILE A 8 -3.36 -19.70 12.10
N ILE A 9 -4.29 -19.57 11.15
CA ILE A 9 -4.51 -18.34 10.41
C ILE A 9 -5.07 -17.31 11.39
N LEU A 10 -4.21 -16.43 11.92
CA LEU A 10 -4.64 -15.32 12.77
C LEU A 10 -5.15 -14.18 11.88
N ILE A 11 -6.47 -14.11 11.74
CA ILE A 11 -7.20 -13.10 11.00
C ILE A 11 -7.29 -11.82 11.85
N CYS A 12 -6.64 -10.73 11.44
CA CYS A 12 -6.88 -9.43 12.04
C CYS A 12 -8.25 -8.91 11.56
N MET A 13 -9.29 -9.08 12.39
CA MET A 13 -10.57 -8.40 12.21
C MET A 13 -10.37 -6.88 12.43
N ILE A 14 -10.55 -6.09 11.38
CA ILE A 14 -10.74 -4.65 11.52
C ILE A 14 -12.17 -4.43 12.04
N VAL A 15 -12.28 -4.09 13.32
CA VAL A 15 -13.55 -3.69 13.95
C VAL A 15 -13.91 -2.29 13.44
N ILE A 16 -14.85 -2.21 12.51
CA ILE A 16 -15.45 -0.94 12.11
C ILE A 16 -16.48 -0.58 13.19
N ILE A 17 -16.10 0.31 14.10
CA ILE A 17 -17.02 0.93 15.05
C ILE A 17 -17.92 1.88 14.25
N GLY A 18 -19.19 1.51 14.10
CA GLY A 18 -20.22 2.36 13.50
C GLY A 18 -20.45 3.62 14.35
N GLY A 19 -20.26 4.78 13.73
CA GLY A 19 -20.69 6.07 14.26
C GLY A 19 -21.71 6.69 13.30
N CYS A 20 -22.98 6.70 13.69
CA CYS A 20 -23.99 7.52 13.02
C CYS A 20 -23.75 8.99 13.32
N SER A 21 -23.80 9.87 12.31
CA SER A 21 -24.22 11.25 12.52
C SER A 21 -24.81 11.88 11.26
N SER A 22 -25.88 12.64 11.49
CA SER A 22 -26.82 13.20 10.53
C SER A 22 -26.52 14.66 10.13
N ASN A 23 -26.90 14.97 8.89
CA ASN A 23 -27.42 16.25 8.36
C ASN A 23 -26.55 17.53 8.27
N ASN A 24 -26.23 17.85 7.00
CA ASN A 24 -26.51 19.10 6.26
C ASN A 24 -26.11 20.46 6.84
N LYS A 25 -25.23 21.16 6.12
CA LYS A 25 -25.52 22.49 5.55
C LYS A 25 -24.55 22.87 4.43
N LYS A 26 -25.10 23.11 3.23
CA LYS A 26 -24.46 23.80 2.11
C LYS A 26 -24.09 25.22 2.52
N ASN A 27 -22.94 25.71 2.02
CA ASN A 27 -22.79 27.11 1.64
C ASN A 27 -21.86 27.19 0.41
N ASN A 28 -22.36 27.93 -0.58
CA ASN A 28 -21.79 28.18 -1.90
C ASN A 28 -20.88 29.40 -1.84
N THR A 29 -19.71 29.35 -2.48
CA THR A 29 -19.04 30.53 -3.05
C THR A 29 -18.18 30.10 -4.23
N ASN A 30 -18.47 30.67 -5.40
CA ASN A 30 -17.70 30.53 -6.63
C ASN A 30 -16.32 31.18 -6.49
N SER A 31 -15.30 30.45 -6.86
CA SER A 31 -14.06 30.97 -7.44
C SER A 31 -13.68 30.03 -8.58
N ASP A 32 -13.20 30.58 -9.68
CA ASP A 32 -12.67 29.87 -10.86
C ASP A 32 -11.56 28.88 -10.48
N LEU A 33 -11.96 27.74 -9.94
CA LEU A 33 -11.12 26.57 -9.73
C LEU A 33 -11.15 25.83 -11.05
N GLU A 34 -9.98 25.64 -11.66
CA GLU A 34 -9.79 24.57 -12.63
C GLU A 34 -10.53 23.35 -12.08
N GLU A 35 -11.50 22.85 -12.84
CA GLU A 35 -12.30 21.70 -12.48
C GLU A 35 -11.32 20.57 -12.19
N GLN A 36 -11.07 20.32 -10.91
CA GLN A 36 -10.03 19.41 -10.46
C GLN A 36 -10.49 18.02 -10.89
N SER A 37 -9.98 17.56 -12.04
CA SER A 37 -10.47 16.35 -12.69
C SER A 37 -10.31 15.19 -11.70
N LYS A 38 -11.40 14.62 -11.19
CA LYS A 38 -11.34 13.48 -10.26
C LYS A 38 -10.55 12.34 -10.92
N ILE A 39 -9.70 11.66 -10.15
CA ILE A 39 -8.92 10.52 -10.67
C ILE A 39 -9.87 9.48 -11.28
N ASN A 40 -9.47 8.90 -12.41
CA ASN A 40 -10.26 7.91 -13.13
C ASN A 40 -9.48 6.58 -13.23
N ILE A 41 -10.14 5.48 -12.84
CA ILE A 41 -9.61 4.12 -12.88
C ILE A 41 -9.27 3.67 -14.31
N GLU A 42 -10.00 4.15 -15.32
CA GLU A 42 -9.74 3.81 -16.73
C GLU A 42 -8.42 4.42 -17.24
N ASP A 43 -7.85 5.42 -16.54
CA ASP A 43 -6.53 5.98 -16.83
C ASP A 43 -5.40 5.21 -16.11
N ILE A 44 -5.70 4.09 -15.43
CA ILE A 44 -4.72 3.21 -14.81
C ILE A 44 -4.70 1.88 -15.57
N ASP A 45 -3.77 1.75 -16.52
CA ASP A 45 -3.62 0.51 -17.29
C ASP A 45 -2.99 -0.56 -16.39
N TRP A 46 -3.72 -1.60 -16.03
CA TRP A 46 -3.21 -2.70 -15.22
C TRP A 46 -3.33 -4.05 -15.93
N LYS A 47 -2.46 -5.00 -15.55
CA LYS A 47 -2.55 -6.40 -15.99
C LYS A 47 -1.93 -7.35 -14.98
N VAL A 48 -2.53 -8.53 -14.85
CA VAL A 48 -1.92 -9.66 -14.15
C VAL A 48 -1.26 -10.58 -15.18
N ARG A 49 -0.02 -10.99 -14.91
CA ARG A 49 0.73 -11.92 -15.75
C ARG A 49 1.53 -12.90 -14.92
N GLN A 50 1.96 -13.98 -15.55
CA GLN A 50 2.98 -14.85 -14.96
C GLN A 50 4.36 -14.16 -14.99
N GLY A 51 5.14 -14.31 -13.92
CA GLY A 51 6.56 -13.94 -13.89
C GLY A 51 7.35 -14.69 -12.83
N ILE A 52 8.65 -14.39 -12.75
CA ILE A 52 9.58 -14.93 -11.76
C ILE A 52 10.17 -13.79 -10.95
N VAL A 53 10.14 -13.89 -9.62
CA VAL A 53 10.74 -12.94 -8.68
C VAL A 53 11.50 -13.75 -7.64
N ASP A 54 12.76 -13.39 -7.37
CA ASP A 54 13.62 -14.09 -6.41
C ASP A 54 13.79 -15.61 -6.67
N GLY A 55 13.70 -16.02 -7.94
CA GLY A 55 13.82 -17.42 -8.37
C GLY A 55 12.50 -18.20 -8.43
N ASP A 56 11.44 -17.67 -7.84
CA ASP A 56 10.14 -18.33 -7.74
C ASP A 56 9.09 -17.74 -8.70
N ARG A 57 8.17 -18.59 -9.12
CA ARG A 57 7.10 -18.25 -10.06
C ARG A 57 5.88 -17.68 -9.34
N TYR A 58 5.41 -16.51 -9.80
CA TYR A 58 4.25 -15.81 -9.25
C TYR A 58 3.36 -15.19 -10.32
N ALA A 59 2.09 -15.01 -10.00
CA ALA A 59 1.23 -14.04 -10.62
C ALA A 59 1.64 -12.64 -10.15
N LEU A 60 1.79 -11.73 -11.11
CA LEU A 60 2.32 -10.40 -10.89
C LEU A 60 1.41 -9.37 -11.54
N LEU A 61 1.02 -8.37 -10.75
CA LEU A 61 0.36 -7.16 -11.21
C LEU A 61 1.42 -6.14 -11.69
N ASP A 62 1.24 -5.66 -12.91
CA ASP A 62 1.88 -4.45 -13.42
C ASP A 62 0.80 -3.38 -13.61
N TYR A 63 1.12 -2.11 -13.34
CA TYR A 63 0.24 -1.00 -13.76
C TYR A 63 1.02 0.22 -14.24
N LYS A 64 0.38 1.00 -15.12
CA LYS A 64 0.85 2.30 -15.59
C LYS A 64 -0.14 3.37 -15.16
N ASN A 65 0.39 4.42 -14.54
CA ASN A 65 -0.41 5.59 -14.19
C ASN A 65 -0.46 6.55 -15.38
N ASN A 66 -1.60 6.67 -16.07
CA ASN A 66 -1.82 7.71 -17.09
C ASN A 66 -2.62 8.91 -16.56
N THR A 67 -3.05 8.87 -15.29
CA THR A 67 -3.75 9.97 -14.62
C THR A 67 -2.86 11.22 -14.54
N PRO A 68 -3.42 12.42 -14.35
CA PRO A 68 -2.61 13.62 -14.13
C PRO A 68 -1.92 13.65 -12.75
N TYR A 69 -2.25 12.74 -11.85
CA TYR A 69 -1.79 12.74 -10.46
C TYR A 69 -0.59 11.83 -10.21
N THR A 70 0.11 12.08 -9.11
CA THR A 70 1.03 11.09 -8.53
C THR A 70 0.23 10.13 -7.67
N ILE A 71 0.29 8.84 -7.99
CA ILE A 71 -0.29 7.76 -7.18
C ILE A 71 0.70 7.38 -6.09
N THR A 72 0.21 7.27 -4.85
CA THR A 72 1.01 6.87 -3.67
C THR A 72 0.70 5.47 -3.18
N HIS A 73 -0.51 4.98 -3.48
CA HIS A 73 -0.94 3.61 -3.23
C HIS A 73 -1.95 3.19 -4.31
N PHE A 74 -1.85 1.96 -4.78
CA PHE A 74 -2.83 1.34 -5.65
C PHE A 74 -3.04 -0.11 -5.23
N GLU A 75 -4.29 -0.46 -4.94
CA GLU A 75 -4.72 -1.81 -4.63
C GLU A 75 -5.85 -2.22 -5.57
N LEU A 76 -5.80 -3.49 -6.00
CA LEU A 76 -6.88 -4.16 -6.72
C LEU A 76 -7.25 -5.43 -5.99
N THR A 77 -8.55 -5.60 -5.77
CA THR A 77 -9.13 -6.85 -5.28
C THR A 77 -9.89 -7.55 -6.41
N PHE A 78 -9.97 -8.87 -6.30
CA PHE A 78 -10.66 -9.72 -7.25
C PHE A 78 -11.54 -10.69 -6.46
N GLU A 79 -12.78 -10.88 -6.92
CA GLU A 79 -13.76 -11.74 -6.29
C GLU A 79 -14.28 -12.77 -7.30
N GLU A 80 -14.54 -13.98 -6.80
CA GLU A 80 -15.11 -15.11 -7.54
C GLU A 80 -16.23 -14.68 -8.50
N LYS A 81 -16.17 -15.21 -9.73
CA LYS A 81 -17.23 -15.01 -10.72
C LYS A 81 -18.53 -15.66 -10.27
N ASP A 82 -19.64 -14.93 -10.44
CA ASP A 82 -20.99 -15.43 -10.10
C ASP A 82 -21.36 -16.72 -10.86
N ASP A 83 -20.80 -16.92 -12.07
CA ASP A 83 -21.07 -18.06 -12.96
C ASP A 83 -19.95 -19.11 -12.98
N LEU A 84 -19.09 -19.14 -11.95
CA LEU A 84 -17.95 -20.05 -11.89
C LEU A 84 -18.40 -21.51 -11.78
N LYS A 85 -17.86 -22.37 -12.64
CA LYS A 85 -18.15 -23.82 -12.63
C LYS A 85 -17.56 -24.49 -11.39
N GLU A 86 -18.34 -25.37 -10.77
CA GLU A 86 -17.89 -26.14 -9.61
C GLU A 86 -16.63 -26.97 -9.88
N GLU A 87 -16.46 -27.52 -11.09
CA GLU A 87 -15.24 -28.23 -11.48
C GLU A 87 -13.97 -27.36 -11.38
N ASP A 88 -14.07 -26.07 -11.69
CA ASP A 88 -12.93 -25.16 -11.63
C ASP A 88 -12.66 -24.71 -10.18
N LYS A 89 -13.71 -24.60 -9.36
CA LYS A 89 -13.58 -24.40 -7.91
C LYS A 89 -12.91 -25.59 -7.25
N GLU A 90 -13.29 -26.82 -7.59
CA GLU A 90 -12.67 -28.03 -7.05
C GLU A 90 -11.18 -28.12 -7.38
N LYS A 91 -10.77 -27.77 -8.60
CA LYS A 91 -9.35 -27.68 -8.99
C LYS A 91 -8.61 -26.64 -8.15
N PHE A 92 -9.20 -25.46 -7.96
CA PHE A 92 -8.63 -24.43 -7.10
C PHE A 92 -8.50 -24.90 -5.65
N TYR A 93 -9.54 -25.53 -5.08
CA TYR A 93 -9.51 -26.01 -3.70
C TYR A 93 -8.49 -27.12 -3.47
N LYS A 94 -8.28 -28.00 -4.46
CA LYS A 94 -7.20 -28.98 -4.41
C LYS A 94 -5.83 -28.30 -4.38
N HIS A 95 -5.63 -27.31 -5.23
CA HIS A 95 -4.39 -26.54 -5.29
C HIS A 95 -4.11 -25.76 -4.00
N ILE A 96 -5.10 -25.02 -3.50
CA ILE A 96 -4.92 -24.18 -2.31
C ILE A 96 -4.67 -25.02 -1.07
N LYS A 97 -5.26 -26.23 -0.96
CA LYS A 97 -4.98 -27.18 0.13
C LYS A 97 -3.49 -27.46 0.27
N ASP A 98 -2.80 -27.67 -0.85
CA ASP A 98 -1.37 -27.94 -0.88
C ASP A 98 -0.54 -26.68 -0.59
N VAL A 99 -0.94 -25.52 -1.14
CA VAL A 99 -0.24 -24.23 -0.93
C VAL A 99 -0.23 -23.84 0.54
N VAL A 100 -1.38 -23.95 1.21
CA VAL A 100 -1.52 -23.52 2.62
C VAL A 100 -1.32 -24.67 3.61
N ASN A 101 -1.17 -25.90 3.10
CA ASN A 101 -1.08 -27.13 3.89
C ASN A 101 -2.26 -27.25 4.90
N ALA A 102 -3.48 -26.99 4.42
CA ALA A 102 -4.69 -27.05 5.23
C ALA A 102 -5.11 -28.50 5.54
N ASP A 103 -5.58 -28.71 6.76
CA ASP A 103 -6.35 -29.90 7.14
C ASP A 103 -7.82 -29.76 6.69
N ASP A 104 -8.66 -30.71 7.07
CA ASP A 104 -10.03 -30.75 6.59
C ASP A 104 -10.87 -29.60 7.17
N GLU A 105 -10.65 -29.22 8.44
CA GLU A 105 -11.28 -28.06 9.07
C GLU A 105 -10.87 -26.75 8.39
N GLY A 106 -9.57 -26.55 8.14
CA GLY A 106 -9.08 -25.39 7.40
C GLY A 106 -9.64 -25.31 5.98
N MET A 107 -9.85 -26.47 5.33
CA MET A 107 -10.49 -26.50 4.01
C MET A 107 -11.98 -26.19 4.05
N GLU A 108 -12.71 -26.54 5.12
CA GLU A 108 -14.10 -26.11 5.31
C GLU A 108 -14.19 -24.58 5.43
N GLU A 109 -13.30 -23.96 6.19
CA GLU A 109 -13.22 -22.49 6.29
C GLU A 109 -12.94 -21.82 4.94
N ILE A 110 -12.00 -22.39 4.16
CA ILE A 110 -11.65 -21.88 2.82
C ILE A 110 -12.84 -21.99 1.87
N LYS A 111 -13.54 -23.14 1.87
CA LYS A 111 -14.70 -23.37 0.99
C LYS A 111 -15.93 -22.56 1.35
N ASN A 112 -16.04 -22.11 2.60
CA ASN A 112 -17.11 -21.22 3.05
C ASN A 112 -16.91 -19.75 2.65
N LYS A 113 -15.78 -19.42 1.99
CA LYS A 113 -15.47 -18.09 1.47
C LYS A 113 -15.44 -18.12 -0.05
N LYS A 114 -15.78 -17.00 -0.67
CA LYS A 114 -15.57 -16.81 -2.11
C LYS A 114 -14.08 -16.84 -2.42
N ILE A 115 -13.72 -17.32 -3.60
CA ILE A 115 -12.34 -17.20 -4.09
C ILE A 115 -11.98 -15.72 -4.24
N GLU A 116 -10.92 -15.28 -3.57
CA GLU A 116 -10.48 -13.89 -3.57
C GLU A 116 -8.99 -13.79 -3.87
N PHE A 117 -8.61 -12.71 -4.54
CA PHE A 117 -7.23 -12.31 -4.75
C PHE A 117 -7.08 -10.82 -4.50
N TYR A 118 -5.88 -10.37 -4.13
CA TYR A 118 -5.56 -8.95 -4.21
C TYR A 118 -4.10 -8.72 -4.57
N ALA A 119 -3.81 -7.52 -5.03
CA ALA A 119 -2.46 -7.03 -5.21
C ALA A 119 -2.44 -5.55 -4.85
N GLU A 120 -1.37 -5.12 -4.18
CA GLU A 120 -1.17 -3.73 -3.81
C GLU A 120 0.22 -3.24 -4.25
N SER A 121 0.36 -1.93 -4.34
CA SER A 121 1.63 -1.23 -4.48
C SER A 121 1.61 0.04 -3.69
N ASN A 122 2.60 0.21 -2.82
CA ASN A 122 2.79 1.45 -2.06
C ASN A 122 3.87 2.34 -2.70
N ARG A 123 4.21 2.08 -3.97
CA ARG A 123 5.22 2.84 -4.71
C ARG A 123 4.66 4.17 -5.17
N ILE A 124 5.51 5.20 -5.09
CA ILE A 124 5.22 6.51 -5.70
C ILE A 124 5.31 6.38 -7.23
N VAL A 125 4.18 6.53 -7.92
CA VAL A 125 4.09 6.42 -9.38
C VAL A 125 3.58 7.73 -9.97
N ASN A 126 4.53 8.49 -10.54
CA ASN A 126 4.22 9.72 -11.28
C ASN A 126 3.46 9.43 -12.59
N LYS A 127 2.81 10.47 -13.13
CA LYS A 127 2.20 10.43 -14.46
C LYS A 127 3.12 9.79 -15.51
N ASN A 128 2.54 8.93 -16.33
CA ASN A 128 3.17 8.15 -17.39
C ASN A 128 4.29 7.20 -16.92
N LYS A 129 4.36 6.89 -15.62
CA LYS A 129 5.29 5.87 -15.10
C LYS A 129 4.56 4.55 -14.84
N THR A 130 5.36 3.50 -14.84
CA THR A 130 4.91 2.12 -14.68
C THR A 130 5.58 1.50 -13.47
N VAL A 131 4.80 0.77 -12.70
CA VAL A 131 5.30 -0.19 -11.72
C VAL A 131 5.05 -1.60 -12.23
N LYS A 132 5.96 -2.51 -11.90
CA LYS A 132 5.90 -3.91 -12.32
C LYS A 132 6.14 -4.83 -11.15
N ASN A 133 5.81 -6.10 -11.34
CA ASN A 133 6.15 -7.19 -10.43
C ASN A 133 5.55 -7.03 -9.01
N GLN A 134 4.37 -6.43 -8.90
CA GLN A 134 3.63 -6.43 -7.63
C GLN A 134 3.03 -7.83 -7.45
N ARG A 135 3.30 -8.49 -6.32
CA ARG A 135 2.83 -9.87 -6.13
C ARG A 135 1.32 -9.86 -5.91
N VAL A 136 0.64 -10.82 -6.53
CA VAL A 136 -0.77 -11.11 -6.26
C VAL A 136 -0.83 -12.15 -5.15
N TYR A 137 -1.81 -12.05 -4.27
CA TYR A 137 -2.00 -12.93 -3.12
C TYR A 137 -3.33 -13.68 -3.24
N TYR A 138 -3.39 -14.85 -2.60
CA TYR A 138 -4.65 -15.50 -2.27
C TYR A 138 -5.27 -14.83 -1.04
N TYR A 139 -6.56 -14.51 -1.11
CA TYR A 139 -7.31 -13.88 0.00
C TYR A 139 -6.55 -12.67 0.57
N SER A 140 -6.64 -12.40 1.88
CA SER A 140 -6.03 -11.24 2.53
C SER A 140 -4.52 -11.32 2.84
N GLY A 141 -3.73 -12.13 2.11
CA GLY A 141 -2.30 -11.76 1.94
C GLY A 141 -1.22 -12.60 2.58
N ILE A 142 -1.53 -13.81 3.04
CA ILE A 142 -0.49 -14.68 3.62
C ILE A 142 0.31 -15.41 2.53
N TYR A 143 -0.34 -15.81 1.45
CA TYR A 143 0.26 -16.64 0.40
C TYR A 143 0.20 -15.95 -0.96
N TYR A 144 1.32 -15.97 -1.68
CA TYR A 144 1.39 -15.44 -3.04
C TYR A 144 0.74 -16.39 -4.04
N LEU A 145 -0.04 -15.84 -4.96
CA LEU A 145 -0.59 -16.52 -6.11
C LEU A 145 0.55 -16.99 -7.02
N GLN A 146 0.76 -18.30 -7.12
CA GLN A 146 1.87 -18.86 -7.91
C GLN A 146 1.53 -18.96 -9.40
N ASP A 147 0.34 -19.47 -9.72
CA ASP A 147 -0.17 -19.64 -11.07
C ASP A 147 -1.14 -18.51 -11.41
N ALA A 148 -0.77 -17.69 -12.39
CA ALA A 148 -1.58 -16.55 -12.81
C ALA A 148 -2.90 -16.97 -13.47
N SER A 149 -3.05 -18.21 -13.93
CA SER A 149 -4.30 -18.67 -14.57
C SER A 149 -5.49 -18.66 -13.61
N TYR A 150 -5.26 -18.80 -12.30
CA TYR A 150 -6.31 -18.74 -11.28
C TYR A 150 -6.95 -17.35 -11.17
N ILE A 151 -6.31 -16.29 -11.65
CA ILE A 151 -6.94 -14.96 -11.70
C ILE A 151 -8.22 -14.97 -12.57
N ASN A 152 -8.31 -15.88 -13.55
CA ASN A 152 -9.45 -16.01 -14.44
C ASN A 152 -10.71 -16.57 -13.75
N LEU A 153 -10.59 -17.06 -12.51
CA LEU A 153 -11.71 -17.51 -11.69
C LEU A 153 -12.47 -16.33 -11.05
N ALA A 154 -11.88 -15.14 -11.09
CA ALA A 154 -12.39 -13.95 -10.44
C ALA A 154 -12.55 -12.79 -11.43
N ASN A 155 -13.40 -11.82 -11.07
CA ASN A 155 -13.47 -10.51 -11.71
C ASN A 155 -12.85 -9.46 -10.77
N PRO A 156 -12.33 -8.33 -11.29
CA PRO A 156 -12.02 -7.17 -10.46
C PRO A 156 -13.24 -6.78 -9.62
N SER A 157 -13.05 -6.59 -8.32
CA SER A 157 -14.11 -6.23 -7.37
C SER A 157 -13.97 -4.76 -6.98
N THR A 158 -12.87 -4.37 -6.35
CA THR A 158 -12.59 -2.98 -5.98
C THR A 158 -11.20 -2.52 -6.39
N ALA A 159 -11.05 -1.21 -6.60
CA ALA A 159 -9.75 -0.54 -6.63
C ALA A 159 -9.67 0.51 -5.52
N THR A 160 -8.59 0.52 -4.75
CA THR A 160 -8.26 1.58 -3.81
C THR A 160 -7.10 2.39 -4.38
N ILE A 161 -7.27 3.71 -4.48
CA ILE A 161 -6.25 4.60 -5.06
C ILE A 161 -5.98 5.74 -4.07
N GLU A 162 -4.74 5.83 -3.60
CA GLU A 162 -4.24 7.04 -2.95
C GLU A 162 -3.48 7.90 -3.96
N TYR A 163 -3.79 9.21 -4.03
CA TYR A 163 -3.14 10.13 -4.95
C TYR A 163 -2.92 11.52 -4.34
N ILE A 164 -1.88 12.20 -4.83
CA ILE A 164 -1.54 13.55 -4.36
C ILE A 164 -2.31 14.60 -5.15
N SER A 165 -3.03 15.46 -4.44
CA SER A 165 -3.76 16.59 -4.97
C SER A 165 -3.76 17.73 -3.94
N ASN A 166 -3.45 18.97 -4.34
CA ASN A 166 -3.38 20.14 -3.44
C ASN A 166 -2.55 19.88 -2.14
N ASP A 167 -1.34 19.33 -2.28
CA ASP A 167 -0.43 18.95 -1.19
C ASP A 167 -0.99 17.92 -0.18
N LYS A 168 -2.09 17.26 -0.53
CA LYS A 168 -2.75 16.24 0.28
C LYS A 168 -2.80 14.90 -0.44
N ILE A 169 -2.83 13.83 0.33
CA ILE A 169 -3.14 12.49 -0.13
C ILE A 169 -4.64 12.27 0.04
N HIS A 170 -5.31 11.97 -1.06
CA HIS A 170 -6.71 11.61 -1.14
C HIS A 170 -6.84 10.10 -1.34
N THR A 171 -7.80 9.46 -0.68
CA THR A 171 -8.11 8.05 -0.86
C THR A 171 -9.46 7.91 -1.52
N VAL A 172 -9.50 7.27 -2.69
CA VAL A 172 -10.74 6.93 -3.38
C VAL A 172 -10.86 5.42 -3.55
N TYR A 173 -12.11 4.95 -3.53
CA TYR A 173 -12.47 3.58 -3.81
C TYR A 173 -13.34 3.56 -5.06
N TYR A 174 -13.02 2.65 -5.98
CA TYR A 174 -13.84 2.37 -7.14
C TYR A 174 -14.39 0.96 -7.03
N ASP A 175 -15.71 0.82 -7.11
CA ASP A 175 -16.38 -0.48 -7.15
C ASP A 175 -16.68 -0.85 -8.61
N TYR A 176 -16.09 -1.94 -9.10
CA TYR A 176 -16.28 -2.40 -10.48
C TYR A 176 -17.70 -2.88 -10.76
N LYS A 177 -18.45 -3.32 -9.73
CA LYS A 177 -19.81 -3.81 -9.87
C LYS A 177 -20.79 -2.67 -10.09
N SER A 178 -20.74 -1.65 -9.24
CA SER A 178 -21.61 -0.46 -9.36
C SER A 178 -21.08 0.59 -10.33
N LYS A 179 -19.77 0.59 -10.61
CA LYS A 179 -19.02 1.61 -11.36
C LYS A 179 -19.04 2.98 -10.67
N GLU A 180 -19.19 2.99 -9.36
CA GLU A 180 -19.26 4.20 -8.55
C GLU A 180 -17.97 4.43 -7.78
N TYR A 181 -17.72 5.70 -7.46
CA TYR A 181 -16.62 6.13 -6.60
C TYR A 181 -17.12 6.53 -5.22
N THR A 182 -16.43 6.08 -4.19
CA THR A 182 -16.47 6.68 -2.85
C THR A 182 -15.11 7.29 -2.51
N GLU A 183 -15.09 8.27 -1.61
CA GLU A 183 -13.87 8.97 -1.19
C GLU A 183 -13.86 9.08 0.33
N ASP A 184 -12.69 8.90 0.94
CA ASP A 184 -12.53 9.18 2.35
C ASP A 184 -12.64 10.68 2.62
N GLU A 185 -13.42 11.06 3.63
CA GLU A 185 -13.53 12.46 4.06
C GLU A 185 -12.19 13.00 4.59
N LYS A 186 -11.34 12.10 5.09
CA LYS A 186 -10.05 12.43 5.69
C LYS A 186 -8.96 12.38 4.63
N THR A 187 -8.25 13.48 4.51
CA THR A 187 -7.02 13.58 3.71
C THR A 187 -5.81 13.69 4.62
N GLU A 188 -4.67 13.16 4.19
CA GLU A 188 -3.38 13.37 4.86
C GLU A 188 -2.55 14.44 4.14
N LYS A 189 -1.59 15.09 4.82
CA LYS A 189 -0.62 15.94 4.10
C LYS A 189 0.38 15.04 3.39
N ALA A 190 0.67 15.34 2.12
CA ALA A 190 1.72 14.63 1.39
C ALA A 190 3.09 14.78 2.09
N ILE A 191 3.37 15.94 2.68
CA ILE A 191 4.60 16.19 3.45
C ILE A 191 4.26 16.41 4.93
N TYR A 192 4.37 15.34 5.73
CA TYR A 192 4.31 15.42 7.18
C TYR A 192 5.65 15.92 7.75
N TRP A 193 5.67 17.14 8.27
CA TRP A 193 6.82 17.69 8.96
C TRP A 193 6.40 18.65 10.06
N THR A 194 6.66 18.30 11.31
CA THR A 194 6.25 19.09 12.47
C THR A 194 7.36 20.04 12.92
N GLN A 195 6.97 21.14 13.53
CA GLN A 195 7.92 22.12 14.07
C GLN A 195 8.45 21.68 15.44
N GLY A 196 9.61 22.21 15.83
CA GLY A 196 10.18 22.03 17.16
C GLY A 196 11.68 22.27 17.23
N THR A 197 12.20 22.39 18.46
CA THR A 197 13.57 22.85 18.77
C THR A 197 14.67 22.30 17.88
N PHE A 198 14.64 20.98 17.60
CA PHE A 198 15.60 20.34 16.70
C PHE A 198 15.03 20.09 15.28
N LYS A 199 13.71 19.89 15.15
CA LYS A 199 13.04 19.57 13.89
C LYS A 199 13.06 20.72 12.89
N ASP A 200 13.08 21.97 13.37
CA ASP A 200 13.19 23.17 12.54
C ASP A 200 14.59 23.31 11.90
N LYS A 201 15.59 22.65 12.49
CA LYS A 201 16.97 22.64 12.02
C LYS A 201 17.27 21.42 11.14
N LEU A 202 16.52 20.32 11.29
CA LEU A 202 16.76 19.07 10.56
C LEU A 202 16.69 19.30 9.05
N PRO A 203 17.58 18.65 8.26
CA PRO A 203 17.45 18.70 6.82
C PRO A 203 16.17 17.95 6.43
N LYS A 204 15.36 18.50 5.53
CA LYS A 204 14.21 17.77 4.97
C LYS A 204 14.65 16.99 3.74
N PRO A 205 14.39 15.67 3.65
CA PRO A 205 14.66 14.93 2.42
C PRO A 205 13.77 15.44 1.28
N LYS A 206 14.25 15.39 0.04
CA LYS A 206 13.50 15.81 -1.16
C LYS A 206 12.52 14.73 -1.63
N ALA A 207 11.77 14.15 -0.69
CA ALA A 207 10.79 13.11 -0.95
C ALA A 207 9.49 13.72 -1.49
N GLN A 208 8.76 12.96 -2.31
CA GLN A 208 7.44 13.37 -2.78
C GLN A 208 6.38 13.20 -1.70
N VAL A 209 6.57 12.20 -0.83
CA VAL A 209 5.74 11.97 0.36
C VAL A 209 6.64 11.78 1.56
N ILE A 210 6.25 12.37 2.69
CA ILE A 210 6.81 12.08 4.01
C ILE A 210 5.63 11.73 4.92
N LYS A 211 5.59 10.49 5.41
CA LYS A 211 4.58 10.04 6.39
C LYS A 211 5.21 9.99 7.77
N LYS A 212 4.43 10.30 8.81
CA LYS A 212 4.82 9.94 10.18
C LYS A 212 5.00 8.42 10.24
N ASP A 213 6.08 7.94 10.85
CA ASP A 213 6.23 6.52 11.13
C ASP A 213 5.58 6.23 12.51
N TYR A 214 6.37 6.02 13.57
CA TYR A 214 5.80 5.61 14.87
C TYR A 214 5.91 6.66 16.00
N ILE A 215 6.89 7.59 15.95
CA ILE A 215 7.13 8.58 17.03
C ILE A 215 7.27 9.99 16.47
N ASP A 216 6.56 10.94 17.09
CA ASP A 216 6.85 12.37 16.98
C ASP A 216 6.63 13.03 18.34
N ASN A 217 7.69 13.52 18.97
CA ASN A 217 7.64 14.25 20.23
C ASN A 217 8.79 15.26 20.36
N LYS A 218 8.92 15.88 21.55
CA LYS A 218 9.93 16.92 21.82
C LYS A 218 11.40 16.44 21.68
N LYS A 219 11.66 15.14 21.74
CA LYS A 219 13.02 14.54 21.69
C LYS A 219 13.24 13.57 20.53
N SER A 220 12.21 13.19 19.79
CA SER A 220 12.32 12.14 18.78
C SER A 220 11.39 12.40 17.61
N PHE A 221 11.91 12.21 16.39
CA PHE A 221 11.15 12.34 15.15
C PHE A 221 11.40 11.14 14.26
N SER A 222 10.32 10.41 13.94
CA SER A 222 10.32 9.19 13.14
C SER A 222 9.43 9.33 11.91
N PHE A 223 9.99 9.12 10.72
CA PHE A 223 9.26 9.31 9.47
C PHE A 223 9.70 8.35 8.35
N VAL A 224 8.79 8.12 7.40
CA VAL A 224 9.06 7.40 6.16
C VAL A 224 9.08 8.39 5.00
N ALA A 225 10.14 8.37 4.22
CA ALA A 225 10.31 9.17 3.01
C ALA A 225 10.09 8.30 1.76
N CYS A 226 9.13 8.71 0.93
CA CYS A 226 8.69 7.93 -0.24
C CYS A 226 9.06 8.63 -1.54
N GLY A 227 9.37 7.84 -2.57
CA GLY A 227 9.74 8.36 -3.89
C GLY A 227 11.19 8.86 -4.00
N LEU A 228 12.07 8.42 -3.09
CA LEU A 228 13.50 8.70 -3.14
C LEU A 228 14.28 7.58 -3.81
N THR A 229 15.28 7.95 -4.62
CA THR A 229 16.35 7.03 -4.98
C THR A 229 17.21 6.71 -3.76
N LYS A 230 17.98 5.61 -3.80
CA LYS A 230 18.94 5.32 -2.73
C LYS A 230 19.95 6.46 -2.54
N ASN A 231 20.46 7.02 -3.64
CA ASN A 231 21.42 8.14 -3.60
C ASN A 231 20.84 9.41 -2.97
N ASP A 232 19.57 9.74 -3.23
CA ASP A 232 18.92 10.89 -2.62
C ASP A 232 18.77 10.71 -1.10
N TYR A 233 18.46 9.48 -0.67
CA TYR A 233 18.35 9.13 0.74
C TYR A 233 19.70 9.11 1.45
N ASP A 234 20.71 8.49 0.85
CA ASP A 234 22.09 8.51 1.34
C ASP A 234 22.59 9.97 1.49
N SER A 235 22.28 10.83 0.52
CA SER A 235 22.60 12.27 0.58
C SER A 235 21.87 12.99 1.73
N TYR A 236 20.66 12.59 2.08
CA TYR A 236 19.95 13.10 3.26
C TYR A 236 20.62 12.62 4.55
N VAL A 237 20.97 11.34 4.64
CA VAL A 237 21.68 10.75 5.79
C VAL A 237 23.01 11.48 6.05
N GLU A 238 23.78 11.78 5.01
CA GLU A 238 25.03 12.53 5.14
C GLU A 238 24.83 13.97 5.66
N LYS A 239 23.71 14.61 5.32
CA LYS A 239 23.37 15.93 5.91
C LYS A 239 23.06 15.79 7.40
N CYS A 240 22.34 14.76 7.80
CA CYS A 240 22.08 14.49 9.22
C CYS A 240 23.36 14.25 10.01
N LYS A 241 24.30 13.45 9.47
CA LYS A 241 25.62 13.22 10.08
C LYS A 241 26.42 14.52 10.25
N LYS A 242 26.46 15.37 9.20
CA LYS A 242 27.10 16.70 9.26
C LYS A 242 26.50 17.63 10.31
N MET A 243 25.23 17.40 10.68
CA MET A 243 24.53 18.11 11.74
C MET A 243 24.71 17.48 13.14
N GLY A 244 25.59 16.49 13.26
CA GLY A 244 25.96 15.87 14.53
C GLY A 244 25.06 14.71 14.97
N TYR A 245 24.14 14.24 14.12
CA TYR A 245 23.38 13.02 14.39
C TYR A 245 24.27 11.81 14.11
N THR A 246 25.16 11.47 15.04
CA THR A 246 26.12 10.37 14.89
C THR A 246 26.23 9.50 16.15
N VAL A 247 25.53 9.85 17.22
CA VAL A 247 25.55 9.13 18.51
C VAL A 247 24.54 7.99 18.48
N ASP A 248 24.94 6.82 18.99
CA ASP A 248 24.16 5.57 18.96
C ASP A 248 23.58 5.28 17.57
N ALA A 249 24.34 5.56 16.50
CA ALA A 249 23.82 5.44 15.15
C ALA A 249 23.61 3.98 14.74
N ASP A 250 22.48 3.72 14.09
CA ASP A 250 22.18 2.46 13.42
C ASP A 250 21.71 2.76 12.00
N SER A 251 22.20 1.98 11.03
CA SER A 251 21.96 2.24 9.62
C SER A 251 21.94 0.95 8.81
N TYR A 252 20.91 0.81 7.98
CA TYR A 252 20.80 -0.21 6.94
C TYR A 252 20.55 0.49 5.60
N ASP A 253 20.37 -0.28 4.52
CA ASP A 253 20.22 0.28 3.16
C ASP A 253 19.14 1.37 3.05
N ASP A 254 18.05 1.23 3.81
CA ASP A 254 16.85 2.06 3.71
C ASP A 254 16.40 2.63 5.06
N PHE A 255 17.29 2.63 6.04
CA PHE A 255 16.99 3.06 7.39
C PHE A 255 18.17 3.82 7.97
N TYR A 256 17.87 4.90 8.68
CA TYR A 256 18.85 5.62 9.45
C TYR A 256 18.27 6.11 10.77
N TYR A 257 18.94 5.71 11.85
CA TYR A 257 18.68 6.12 13.20
C TYR A 257 19.94 6.73 13.80
N ALA A 258 19.80 7.86 14.50
CA ALA A 258 20.88 8.43 15.28
C ALA A 258 20.37 9.47 16.28
N LYS A 259 21.19 9.76 17.28
CA LYS A 259 21.05 10.91 18.18
C LYS A 259 22.11 11.96 17.88
N ASN A 260 21.81 13.21 18.22
CA ASN A 260 22.84 14.24 18.35
C ASN A 260 23.38 14.34 19.80
N SER A 261 24.39 15.19 20.03
CA SER A 261 25.00 15.38 21.35
C SER A 261 24.05 15.92 22.43
N GLU A 262 22.95 16.56 22.02
CA GLU A 262 21.90 17.06 22.92
C GLU A 262 20.85 15.97 23.25
N GLY A 263 20.97 14.77 22.66
CA GLY A 263 20.08 13.64 22.87
C GLY A 263 18.81 13.66 22.02
N TYR A 264 18.71 14.56 21.02
CA TYR A 264 17.63 14.54 20.03
C TYR A 264 17.81 13.39 19.06
N LYS A 265 16.75 12.60 18.85
CA LYS A 265 16.75 11.39 18.02
C LYS A 265 16.04 11.65 16.68
N ILE A 266 16.67 11.16 15.62
CA ILE A 266 16.01 10.92 14.33
C ILE A 266 15.91 9.43 14.06
N ASP A 267 14.81 9.03 13.46
CA ASP A 267 14.57 7.72 12.86
C ASP A 267 13.94 7.97 11.50
N SER A 268 14.59 7.50 10.45
CA SER A 268 14.15 7.73 9.08
C SER A 268 14.22 6.43 8.30
N LYS A 269 13.22 6.25 7.44
CA LYS A 269 13.14 5.11 6.52
C LYS A 269 12.92 5.61 5.10
N ARG A 270 13.53 4.95 4.13
CA ARG A 270 13.21 5.09 2.70
C ARG A 270 12.21 4.00 2.32
N GLN A 271 11.12 4.37 1.67
CA GLN A 271 10.19 3.38 1.13
C GLN A 271 10.72 2.75 -0.16
N ILE A 272 10.70 1.42 -0.24
CA ILE A 272 11.21 0.64 -1.39
C ILE A 272 10.07 -0.05 -2.16
N LYS A 273 9.00 -0.44 -1.45
CA LYS A 273 7.89 -1.27 -1.92
C LYS A 273 6.57 -0.55 -1.71
#